data_AF-A0A1Z9QGA1-F1
#
_entry.id   AF-A0A1Z9QGA1-F1
#
_cell.length_a   1.000
_cell.length_b   1.000
_cell.length_c   1.000
_cell.angle_alpha   90.00
_cell.angle_beta   90.00
_cell.angle_gamma   90.00
#
_symmetry.space_group_name_H-M   'P 1'
#
loop_
_entity.id
_entity.type
_entity.pdbx_description
1 polymer ?
#
loop_
_entity_poly.entity_id
_entity_poly.type
_entity_poly.pdbx_seq_one_letter_code
_entity_poly.pdbx_strand_id
1 'polypeptide(L)'
;MTTPTPFRVYKGDGDRLVEAGKETQRLVMLPAGDPRTVRAQRRIRVQWGQHLLDDVLDGRYRTVICGVNDENNDRGILGELFKLIPTSQWTLASATSYAKMFRDSVSVHAREDREPYVLKFDLDRLLILALLRPAGRDHFTLEDVFRGFRTISKMLEGRRDRHPVATVSFLGARSNRLVAHEDGDESSLESVLDAMHKAGFEGDFYPPVTAWDVAPTGVFASYPFPESLDRMREGSS
;
A
#
# COMPACT_ATOMS: atom_id res chain seq x y z
N MET A 1 42.14 -10.65 -21.74
CA MET A 1 40.98 -10.68 -20.82
C MET A 1 39.77 -10.17 -21.60
N THR A 2 38.80 -11.04 -21.89
CA THR A 2 37.57 -10.68 -22.59
C THR A 2 36.66 -9.93 -21.62
N THR A 3 36.35 -8.67 -21.93
CA THR A 3 35.39 -7.88 -21.15
C THR A 3 34.04 -8.59 -21.17
N PRO A 4 33.40 -8.86 -20.02
CA PRO A 4 32.09 -9.51 -20.00
C PRO A 4 31.09 -8.67 -20.80
N THR A 5 30.30 -9.36 -21.63
CA THR A 5 29.26 -8.71 -22.42
C THR A 5 28.24 -8.08 -21.46
N PRO A 6 27.96 -6.76 -21.57
CA PRO A 6 27.01 -6.11 -20.68
C PRO A 6 25.62 -6.72 -20.84
N PHE A 7 24.92 -6.86 -19.72
CA PHE A 7 23.53 -7.32 -19.68
C PHE A 7 22.64 -6.35 -20.48
N ARG A 8 21.91 -6.86 -21.46
CA ARG A 8 20.94 -6.09 -22.25
C ARG A 8 19.53 -6.34 -21.72
N VAL A 9 18.81 -5.26 -21.45
CA VAL A 9 17.42 -5.34 -20.97
C VAL A 9 16.46 -5.52 -22.14
N TYR A 10 16.71 -4.83 -23.26
CA TYR A 10 15.78 -4.78 -24.39
C TYR A 10 16.36 -5.44 -25.65
N LYS A 11 15.47 -5.86 -26.56
CA LYS A 11 15.86 -6.42 -27.85
C LYS A 11 16.41 -5.33 -28.78
N GLY A 12 17.39 -5.70 -29.62
CA GLY A 12 17.96 -4.79 -30.62
C GLY A 12 18.67 -3.58 -29.98
N ASP A 13 18.30 -2.38 -30.42
CA ASP A 13 18.80 -1.10 -29.91
C ASP A 13 17.95 -0.53 -28.76
N GLY A 14 17.03 -1.31 -28.20
CA GLY A 14 16.08 -0.85 -27.19
C GLY A 14 16.73 -0.18 -25.97
N ASP A 15 17.83 -0.74 -25.45
CA ASP A 15 18.57 -0.14 -24.33
C ASP A 15 19.05 1.29 -24.62
N ARG A 16 19.44 1.57 -25.87
CA ARG A 16 19.87 2.89 -26.32
C ARG A 16 18.69 3.84 -26.56
N LEU A 17 17.56 3.30 -27.04
CA LEU A 17 16.35 4.08 -27.30
C LEU A 17 15.64 4.55 -26.03
N VAL A 18 15.78 3.77 -24.95
CA VAL A 18 15.17 4.07 -23.64
C VAL A 18 16.17 4.62 -22.62
N GLU A 19 17.37 5.00 -23.05
CA GLU A 19 18.37 5.63 -22.19
C GLU A 19 17.82 6.96 -21.65
N ALA A 20 17.48 6.98 -20.37
CA ALA A 20 16.89 8.15 -19.75
C ALA A 20 17.92 9.29 -19.64
N GLY A 21 17.56 10.45 -20.21
CA GLY A 21 18.36 11.67 -20.13
C GLY A 21 18.54 12.16 -18.69
N LYS A 22 19.56 13.00 -18.46
CA LYS A 22 19.86 13.56 -17.13
C LYS A 22 18.75 14.49 -16.58
N GLU A 23 17.90 15.01 -17.46
CA GLU A 23 16.79 15.92 -17.09
C GLU A 23 15.47 15.20 -16.81
N THR A 24 15.40 13.88 -17.03
CA THR A 24 14.17 13.12 -16.82
C THR A 24 14.01 12.75 -15.36
N GLN A 25 12.86 13.08 -14.77
CA GLN A 25 12.49 12.58 -13.45
C GLN A 25 12.40 11.06 -13.48
N ARG A 26 13.16 10.39 -12.62
CA ARG A 26 13.20 8.94 -12.52
C ARG A 26 13.46 8.48 -11.09
N LEU A 27 12.88 7.35 -10.75
CA LEU A 27 13.26 6.56 -9.58
C LEU A 27 14.33 5.55 -9.99
N VAL A 28 15.36 5.39 -9.17
CA VAL A 28 16.41 4.39 -9.39
C VAL A 28 16.18 3.24 -8.43
N MET A 29 15.80 2.07 -8.94
CA MET A 29 15.63 0.88 -8.11
C MET A 29 16.99 0.36 -7.65
N LEU A 30 17.18 0.32 -6.34
CA LEU A 30 18.39 -0.18 -5.70
C LEU A 30 18.27 -1.68 -5.43
N PRO A 31 19.33 -2.47 -5.68
CA PRO A 31 19.34 -3.87 -5.33
C PRO A 31 19.28 -4.05 -3.81
N ALA A 32 18.53 -5.06 -3.36
CA ALA A 32 18.43 -5.41 -1.96
C ALA A 32 18.72 -6.90 -1.76
N GLY A 33 19.83 -7.21 -1.09
CA GLY A 33 20.22 -8.58 -0.78
C GLY A 33 20.78 -9.39 -1.94
N ASP A 34 21.15 -10.64 -1.65
CA ASP A 34 21.56 -11.61 -2.67
C ASP A 34 20.32 -12.34 -3.22
N PRO A 35 19.98 -12.20 -4.51
CA PRO A 35 18.82 -12.86 -5.12
C PRO A 35 18.90 -14.40 -5.11
N ARG A 36 20.07 -14.98 -4.80
CA ARG A 36 20.28 -16.44 -4.70
C ARG A 36 19.97 -16.98 -3.31
N THR A 37 19.64 -16.11 -2.36
CA THR A 37 19.37 -16.49 -0.96
C THR A 37 17.89 -16.31 -0.63
N VAL A 38 17.31 -17.30 0.03
CA VAL A 38 15.95 -17.20 0.56
C VAL A 38 15.99 -16.40 1.87
N ARG A 39 15.17 -15.36 1.95
CA ARG A 39 14.99 -14.59 3.20
C ARG A 39 13.78 -15.15 3.94
N ALA A 40 14.00 -15.59 5.19
CA ALA A 40 12.96 -16.20 6.03
C ALA A 40 12.01 -15.19 6.71
N GLN A 41 12.26 -13.89 6.56
CA GLN A 41 11.48 -12.83 7.22
C GLN A 41 10.32 -12.36 6.36
N ARG A 42 9.22 -11.95 7.02
CA ARG A 42 8.09 -11.25 6.41
C ARG A 42 8.56 -9.99 5.71
N ARG A 43 8.02 -9.72 4.52
CA ARG A 43 8.39 -8.54 3.72
C ARG A 43 7.18 -7.87 3.12
N ILE A 44 7.29 -6.55 2.98
CA ILE A 44 6.36 -5.78 2.15
C ILE A 44 7.09 -5.49 0.84
N ARG A 45 6.53 -5.94 -0.30
CA ARG A 45 7.06 -5.60 -1.63
C ARG A 45 6.48 -4.25 -2.06
N VAL A 46 7.34 -3.33 -2.48
CA VAL A 46 6.92 -2.00 -2.92
C VAL A 46 6.81 -2.00 -4.43
N GLN A 47 5.60 -1.82 -4.94
CA GLN A 47 5.25 -1.96 -6.35
C GLN A 47 5.50 -0.67 -7.14
N TRP A 48 6.79 -0.28 -7.22
CA TRP A 48 7.22 0.88 -7.99
C TRP A 48 6.90 0.73 -9.47
N GLY A 49 6.20 1.72 -10.05
CA GLY A 49 5.85 1.73 -11.47
C GLY A 49 4.82 0.67 -11.90
N GLN A 50 4.19 -0.04 -10.97
CA GLN A 50 3.11 -0.99 -11.27
C GLN A 50 1.74 -0.38 -11.00
N HIS A 51 0.71 -0.91 -11.67
CA HIS A 51 -0.66 -0.44 -11.58
C HIS A 51 -1.56 -1.49 -10.90
N LEU A 52 -2.06 -1.16 -9.71
CA LEU A 52 -2.89 -2.09 -8.92
C LEU A 52 -4.12 -2.57 -9.68
N LEU A 53 -4.80 -1.70 -10.42
CA LEU A 53 -6.04 -2.05 -11.10
C LEU A 53 -5.83 -3.13 -12.17
N ASP A 54 -4.73 -3.03 -12.93
CA ASP A 54 -4.37 -4.04 -13.93
C ASP A 54 -4.02 -5.38 -13.26
N ASP A 55 -3.25 -5.35 -12.17
CA ASP A 55 -2.89 -6.57 -11.43
C ASP A 55 -4.11 -7.23 -10.76
N VAL A 56 -5.10 -6.44 -10.33
CA VAL A 56 -6.38 -6.96 -9.80
C VAL A 56 -7.21 -7.59 -10.92
N LEU A 57 -7.30 -6.94 -12.09
CA LEU A 57 -7.99 -7.50 -13.26
C LEU A 57 -7.37 -8.82 -13.73
N ASP A 58 -6.04 -8.91 -13.68
CA ASP A 58 -5.27 -10.13 -13.98
C ASP A 58 -5.46 -11.25 -12.93
N GLY A 59 -6.17 -10.98 -11.83
CA GLY A 59 -6.43 -11.93 -10.76
C GLY A 59 -5.20 -12.26 -9.90
N ARG A 60 -4.21 -11.36 -9.85
CA ARG A 60 -2.96 -11.57 -9.08
C ARG A 60 -3.16 -11.47 -7.57
N TYR A 61 -4.24 -10.82 -7.14
CA TYR A 61 -4.57 -10.65 -5.73
C TYR A 61 -5.92 -11.28 -5.39
N ARG A 62 -5.98 -11.89 -4.21
CA ARG A 62 -7.22 -12.38 -3.59
C ARG A 62 -7.78 -11.39 -2.60
N THR A 63 -6.93 -10.52 -2.05
CA THR A 63 -7.33 -9.47 -1.11
C THR A 63 -6.70 -8.13 -1.47
N VAL A 64 -7.50 -7.07 -1.39
CA VAL A 64 -7.02 -5.68 -1.46
C VAL A 64 -7.37 -4.94 -0.16
N ILE A 65 -6.42 -4.18 0.37
CA ILE A 65 -6.59 -3.31 1.53
C ILE A 65 -6.61 -1.86 1.06
N CYS A 66 -7.57 -1.08 1.57
CA CYS A 66 -7.66 0.36 1.31
C CYS A 66 -8.31 1.09 2.49
N GLY A 67 -8.22 2.42 2.52
CA GLY A 67 -8.97 3.25 3.47
C GLY A 67 -10.38 3.57 2.98
N VAL A 68 -11.32 3.72 3.90
CA VAL A 68 -12.69 4.22 3.69
C VAL A 68 -13.14 5.13 4.84
N ASN A 69 -14.12 5.98 4.58
CA ASN A 69 -14.82 6.77 5.59
C ASN A 69 -16.34 6.65 5.43
N ASP A 70 -17.09 7.25 6.35
CA ASP A 70 -18.55 7.22 6.44
C ASP A 70 -19.25 8.44 5.81
N GLU A 71 -18.50 9.30 5.13
CA GLU A 71 -19.00 10.56 4.55
C GLU A 71 -18.94 10.55 3.01
N ASN A 72 -17.74 10.40 2.45
CA ASN A 72 -17.49 10.42 1.00
C ASN A 72 -16.24 9.63 0.61
N ASN A 73 -16.43 8.62 -0.25
CA ASN A 73 -15.38 7.76 -0.80
C ASN A 73 -15.17 7.91 -2.33
N ASP A 74 -15.76 8.92 -2.98
CA ASP A 74 -15.79 9.13 -4.44
C ASP A 74 -14.42 9.28 -5.10
N ARG A 75 -13.41 9.66 -4.31
CA ARG A 75 -12.04 9.88 -4.77
C ARG A 75 -11.08 8.78 -4.34
N GLY A 76 -11.60 7.72 -3.74
CA GLY A 76 -10.84 6.54 -3.36
C GLY A 76 -10.85 5.47 -4.45
N ILE A 77 -9.94 4.51 -4.33
CA ILE A 77 -9.84 3.39 -5.27
C ILE A 77 -11.05 2.44 -5.22
N LEU A 78 -11.82 2.48 -4.12
CA LEU A 78 -12.93 1.55 -3.87
C LEU A 78 -13.98 1.57 -4.99
N GLY A 79 -14.32 2.77 -5.49
CA GLY A 79 -15.28 2.92 -6.58
C GLY A 79 -14.81 2.24 -7.87
N GLU A 80 -13.52 2.34 -8.18
CA GLU A 80 -12.94 1.68 -9.34
C GLU A 80 -12.90 0.16 -9.15
N LEU A 81 -12.54 -0.33 -7.97
CA LEU A 81 -12.57 -1.78 -7.67
C LEU A 81 -13.97 -2.38 -7.84
N PHE A 82 -15.02 -1.69 -7.40
CA PHE A 82 -16.40 -2.16 -7.59
C PHE A 82 -16.83 -2.18 -9.06
N LYS A 83 -16.39 -1.21 -9.87
CA LYS A 83 -16.70 -1.17 -11.30
C LYS A 83 -15.95 -2.25 -12.08
N LEU A 84 -14.73 -2.55 -11.68
CA LEU A 84 -13.85 -3.50 -12.37
C LEU A 84 -14.27 -4.96 -12.17
N ILE A 85 -14.97 -5.27 -11.08
CA ILE A 85 -15.44 -6.63 -10.78
C ILE A 85 -16.93 -6.73 -11.13
N PRO A 86 -17.30 -7.32 -12.29
CA PRO A 86 -18.69 -7.29 -12.76
C PRO A 86 -19.68 -8.02 -11.85
N THR A 87 -19.19 -8.94 -11.01
CA THR A 87 -20.00 -9.70 -10.05
C THR A 87 -20.22 -8.96 -8.72
N SER A 88 -19.62 -7.78 -8.54
CA SER A 88 -19.75 -6.99 -7.32
C SER A 88 -21.22 -6.63 -7.06
N GLN A 89 -21.74 -7.05 -5.90
CA GLN A 89 -23.02 -6.55 -5.38
C GLN A 89 -22.88 -5.16 -4.73
N TRP A 90 -21.64 -4.68 -4.58
CA TRP A 90 -21.33 -3.42 -3.95
C TRP A 90 -21.20 -2.32 -4.98
N THR A 91 -21.88 -1.22 -4.70
CA THR A 91 -21.63 0.09 -5.29
C THR A 91 -20.95 1.00 -4.29
N LEU A 92 -20.28 2.06 -4.76
CA LEU A 92 -19.64 3.03 -3.87
C LEU A 92 -20.63 3.68 -2.88
N ALA A 93 -21.84 3.96 -3.35
CA ALA A 93 -22.93 4.49 -2.52
C ALA A 93 -23.35 3.50 -1.42
N SER A 94 -23.52 2.21 -1.78
CA SER A 94 -23.87 1.17 -0.80
C SER A 94 -22.76 0.94 0.23
N ALA A 95 -21.50 0.99 -0.18
CA ALA A 95 -20.36 0.83 0.73
C ALA A 95 -20.22 2.01 1.71
N THR A 96 -20.41 3.24 1.23
CA THR A 96 -20.41 4.44 2.09
C THR A 96 -21.59 4.41 3.08
N SER A 97 -22.78 3.99 2.61
CA SER A 97 -23.95 3.82 3.47
C SER A 97 -23.72 2.74 4.54
N TYR A 98 -23.10 1.63 4.15
CA TYR A 98 -22.74 0.56 5.08
C TYR A 98 -21.72 1.03 6.13
N ALA A 99 -20.69 1.77 5.73
CA ALA A 99 -19.72 2.36 6.65
C ALA A 99 -20.39 3.28 7.68
N LYS A 100 -21.34 4.11 7.23
CA LYS A 100 -22.15 4.97 8.11
C LYS A 100 -23.02 4.17 9.08
N MET A 101 -23.78 3.19 8.60
CA MET A 101 -24.61 2.34 9.48
C MET A 101 -23.77 1.58 10.51
N PHE A 102 -22.60 1.07 10.09
CA PHE A 102 -21.67 0.40 10.98
C PHE A 102 -21.15 1.36 12.06
N ARG A 103 -20.75 2.57 11.67
CA ARG A 103 -20.33 3.62 12.61
C ARG A 103 -21.41 3.89 13.65
N ASP A 104 -22.62 4.17 13.18
CA ASP A 104 -23.74 4.54 14.05
C ASP A 104 -24.02 3.41 15.05
N SER A 105 -23.98 2.15 14.58
CA SER A 105 -24.24 0.96 15.42
C SER A 105 -23.18 0.74 16.51
N VAL A 106 -21.90 0.96 16.20
CA VAL A 106 -20.81 0.75 17.14
C VAL A 106 -20.70 1.90 18.15
N SER A 107 -21.03 3.13 17.73
CA SER A 107 -21.06 4.30 18.62
C SER A 107 -22.02 4.13 19.81
N VAL A 108 -23.02 3.25 19.69
CA VAL A 108 -23.98 2.92 20.75
C VAL A 108 -23.37 2.00 21.83
N HIS A 109 -22.41 1.14 21.46
CA HIS A 109 -21.89 0.07 22.33
C HIS A 109 -20.44 0.29 22.80
N ALA A 110 -19.69 1.19 22.16
CA ALA A 110 -18.26 1.37 22.41
C ALA A 110 -17.82 2.84 22.21
N ARG A 111 -18.45 3.78 22.92
CA ARG A 111 -18.17 5.23 22.83
C ARG A 111 -16.70 5.62 23.04
N GLU A 112 -15.92 4.79 23.72
CA GLU A 112 -14.51 5.04 24.03
C GLU A 112 -13.54 4.27 23.13
N ASP A 113 -14.04 3.33 22.32
CA ASP A 113 -13.19 2.51 21.45
C ASP A 113 -12.84 3.27 20.17
N ARG A 114 -11.63 3.84 20.17
CA ARG A 114 -11.03 4.53 19.03
C ARG A 114 -10.29 3.55 18.10
N GLU A 115 -10.44 2.24 18.26
CA GLU A 115 -9.82 1.30 17.32
C GLU A 115 -10.37 1.47 15.91
N PRO A 116 -9.50 1.51 14.89
CA PRO A 116 -9.93 1.58 13.51
C PRO A 116 -10.54 0.23 13.10
N TYR A 117 -11.79 0.27 12.67
CA TYR A 117 -12.53 -0.91 12.25
C TYR A 117 -12.13 -1.34 10.84
N VAL A 118 -12.27 -2.63 10.54
CA VAL A 118 -12.03 -3.19 9.21
C VAL A 118 -13.36 -3.68 8.65
N LEU A 119 -13.85 -3.03 7.59
CA LEU A 119 -15.03 -3.45 6.86
C LEU A 119 -14.67 -4.47 5.79
N LYS A 120 -15.47 -5.52 5.69
CA LYS A 120 -15.31 -6.58 4.69
C LYS A 120 -16.26 -6.35 3.52
N PHE A 121 -15.73 -6.20 2.31
CA PHE A 121 -16.53 -6.27 1.09
C PHE A 121 -16.11 -7.50 0.27
N ASP A 122 -17.06 -8.38 0.00
CA ASP A 122 -16.85 -9.62 -0.75
C ASP A 122 -17.34 -9.42 -2.19
N LEU A 123 -16.43 -9.55 -3.16
CA LEU A 123 -16.70 -9.37 -4.59
C LEU A 123 -16.46 -10.70 -5.33
N ASP A 124 -16.86 -11.82 -4.72
CA ASP A 124 -16.70 -13.19 -5.21
C ASP A 124 -15.23 -13.65 -5.28
N ARG A 125 -14.46 -13.16 -6.26
CA ARG A 125 -13.05 -13.55 -6.45
C ARG A 125 -12.06 -12.65 -5.72
N LEU A 126 -12.52 -11.48 -5.26
CA LEU A 126 -11.73 -10.48 -4.57
C LEU A 126 -12.37 -10.13 -3.23
N LEU A 127 -11.56 -10.17 -2.18
CA LEU A 127 -11.89 -9.67 -0.86
C LEU A 127 -11.34 -8.24 -0.70
N ILE A 128 -12.15 -7.29 -0.27
CA ILE A 128 -11.67 -5.98 0.17
C ILE A 128 -11.72 -5.91 1.69
N LEU A 129 -10.58 -5.60 2.30
CA LEU A 129 -10.45 -5.27 3.72
C LEU A 129 -10.25 -3.75 3.84
N ALA A 130 -11.34 -3.05 4.10
CA ALA A 130 -11.36 -1.60 4.10
C ALA A 130 -11.18 -1.05 5.52
N LEU A 131 -10.07 -0.36 5.76
CA LEU A 131 -9.82 0.31 7.03
C LEU A 131 -10.72 1.53 7.14
N LEU A 132 -11.61 1.55 8.15
CA LEU A 132 -12.55 2.63 8.38
C LEU A 132 -11.87 3.73 9.22
N ARG A 133 -11.83 4.94 8.66
CA ARG A 133 -11.27 6.14 9.32
C ARG A 133 -11.90 6.31 10.71
N PRO A 134 -11.15 6.64 11.78
CA PRO A 134 -11.77 6.84 13.09
C PRO A 134 -12.85 7.93 13.06
N ALA A 135 -13.85 7.78 13.93
CA ALA A 135 -15.00 8.69 13.99
C ALA A 135 -14.57 10.13 14.33
N GLY A 136 -15.15 11.12 13.65
CA GLY A 136 -14.88 12.54 13.92
C GLY A 136 -13.47 12.99 13.55
N ARG A 137 -12.69 12.19 12.80
CA ARG A 137 -11.39 12.57 12.27
C ARG A 137 -11.45 12.76 10.75
N ASP A 138 -10.69 13.74 10.26
CA ASP A 138 -10.52 14.01 8.83
C ASP A 138 -9.44 13.13 8.18
N HIS A 139 -8.56 12.54 8.98
CA HIS A 139 -7.42 11.77 8.52
C HIS A 139 -7.15 10.53 9.40
N PHE A 140 -6.38 9.59 8.85
CA PHE A 140 -5.72 8.53 9.62
C PHE A 140 -4.44 9.05 10.24
N THR A 141 -4.06 8.46 11.38
CA THR A 141 -2.73 8.59 11.99
C THR A 141 -1.90 7.33 11.78
N LEU A 142 -0.58 7.39 12.01
CA LEU A 142 0.27 6.20 12.00
C LEU A 142 -0.18 5.14 13.02
N GLU A 143 -0.71 5.59 14.16
CA GLU A 143 -1.27 4.69 15.16
C GLU A 143 -2.52 3.97 14.64
N ASP A 144 -3.39 4.67 13.92
CA ASP A 144 -4.56 4.05 13.27
C ASP A 144 -4.12 3.03 12.21
N VAL A 145 -3.11 3.35 11.42
CA VAL A 145 -2.54 2.40 10.45
C VAL A 145 -1.98 1.17 11.16
N PHE A 146 -1.15 1.34 12.19
CA PHE A 146 -0.59 0.24 12.96
C PHE A 146 -1.68 -0.67 13.55
N ARG A 147 -2.67 -0.09 14.25
CA ARG A 147 -3.77 -0.85 14.87
C ARG A 147 -4.63 -1.55 13.81
N GLY A 148 -4.95 -0.86 12.72
CA GLY A 148 -5.71 -1.39 11.60
C GLY A 148 -5.04 -2.58 10.93
N PHE A 149 -3.75 -2.44 10.58
CA PHE A 149 -2.97 -3.52 10.00
C PHE A 149 -2.73 -4.67 10.95
N ARG A 150 -2.73 -4.43 12.27
CA ARG A 150 -2.65 -5.51 13.27
C ARG A 150 -3.91 -6.36 13.24
N THR A 151 -5.08 -5.73 13.13
CA THR A 151 -6.36 -6.44 12.96
C THR A 151 -6.41 -7.18 11.62
N ILE A 152 -6.03 -6.51 10.52
CA ILE A 152 -5.97 -7.12 9.18
C ILE A 152 -5.03 -8.34 9.16
N SER A 153 -3.85 -8.23 9.76
CA SER A 153 -2.88 -9.33 9.81
C SER A 153 -3.45 -10.55 10.53
N LYS A 154 -4.17 -10.35 11.64
CA LYS A 154 -4.92 -11.44 12.32
C LYS A 154 -6.03 -12.03 11.44
N MET A 155 -6.71 -11.19 10.64
CA MET A 155 -7.74 -11.67 9.70
C MET A 155 -7.16 -12.48 8.53
N LEU A 156 -5.89 -12.27 8.18
CA LEU A 156 -5.19 -12.99 7.11
C LEU A 156 -4.44 -14.23 7.62
N GLU A 157 -4.11 -14.28 8.92
CA GLU A 157 -3.34 -15.36 9.52
C GLU A 157 -3.97 -16.74 9.25
N GLY A 158 -3.17 -17.67 8.71
CA GLY A 158 -3.60 -19.02 8.35
C GLY A 158 -4.52 -19.11 7.11
N ARG A 159 -4.93 -17.99 6.52
CA ARG A 159 -5.90 -17.94 5.40
C ARG A 159 -5.20 -17.84 4.05
N ARG A 160 -4.55 -18.93 3.62
CA ARG A 160 -3.87 -18.99 2.30
C ARG A 160 -4.79 -18.68 1.13
N ASP A 161 -6.10 -18.94 1.27
CA ASP A 161 -7.15 -18.57 0.31
C ASP A 161 -7.27 -17.06 0.06
N ARG A 162 -6.81 -16.23 1.02
CA ARG A 162 -6.85 -14.77 0.95
C ARG A 162 -5.58 -14.14 0.38
N HIS A 163 -4.54 -14.94 0.11
CA HIS A 163 -3.30 -14.48 -0.50
C HIS A 163 -3.28 -14.75 -2.02
N PRO A 164 -2.55 -13.95 -2.82
CA PRO A 164 -1.73 -12.78 -2.43
C PRO A 164 -2.56 -11.56 -2.02
N VAL A 165 -1.96 -10.67 -1.23
CA VAL A 165 -2.61 -9.46 -0.68
C VAL A 165 -1.91 -8.21 -1.19
N ALA A 166 -2.68 -7.26 -1.68
CA ALA A 166 -2.21 -5.91 -2.03
C ALA A 166 -2.82 -4.86 -1.10
N THR A 167 -2.12 -3.75 -0.92
CA THR A 167 -2.62 -2.56 -0.24
C THR A 167 -2.23 -1.32 -1.01
N VAL A 168 -3.15 -0.36 -1.10
CA VAL A 168 -2.82 0.98 -1.56
C VAL A 168 -2.20 1.81 -0.45
N SER A 169 -1.39 2.79 -0.84
CA SER A 169 -0.93 3.83 0.05
C SER A 169 -2.08 4.68 0.60
N PHE A 170 -1.97 5.06 1.87
CA PHE A 170 -2.81 6.06 2.52
C PHE A 170 -2.20 7.48 2.38
N LEU A 171 -0.91 7.58 2.04
CA LEU A 171 -0.27 8.84 1.64
C LEU A 171 -0.85 9.32 0.31
N GLY A 172 -0.94 10.64 0.12
CA GLY A 172 -1.52 11.28 -1.07
C GLY A 172 -3.02 11.03 -1.25
N ALA A 173 -3.65 10.27 -0.34
CA ALA A 173 -5.07 9.95 -0.45
C ALA A 173 -5.92 11.18 -0.07
N ARG A 174 -6.85 11.55 -0.94
CA ARG A 174 -7.70 12.73 -0.72
C ARG A 174 -8.77 12.50 0.34
N SER A 175 -9.51 11.40 0.25
CA SER A 175 -10.59 11.08 1.19
C SER A 175 -10.13 10.35 2.44
N ASN A 176 -8.89 9.83 2.45
CA ASN A 176 -8.38 8.93 3.49
C ASN A 176 -6.91 9.23 3.79
N ARG A 177 -6.59 10.53 3.88
CA ARG A 177 -5.23 11.02 4.09
C ARG A 177 -4.63 10.44 5.36
N LEU A 178 -3.33 10.18 5.34
CA LEU A 178 -2.54 9.85 6.51
C LEU A 178 -1.68 11.06 6.92
N VAL A 179 -1.76 11.44 8.19
CA VAL A 179 -0.95 12.52 8.78
C VAL A 179 -0.22 11.95 9.99
N ALA A 180 1.03 12.37 10.21
CA ALA A 180 1.89 11.85 11.28
C ALA A 180 1.35 12.21 12.68
N HIS A 181 0.93 13.47 12.87
CA HIS A 181 0.42 14.04 14.12
C HIS A 181 -0.63 15.13 13.84
N GLU A 182 -1.36 15.58 14.88
CA GLU A 182 -2.34 16.68 14.78
C GLU A 182 -1.72 17.99 14.22
N ASP A 183 -0.39 18.13 14.30
CA ASP A 183 0.40 19.26 13.80
C ASP A 183 0.58 19.31 12.26
N GLY A 184 0.03 18.35 11.51
CA GLY A 184 -0.29 18.54 10.09
C GLY A 184 0.70 18.00 9.04
N ASP A 185 1.85 17.45 9.44
CA ASP A 185 2.82 16.89 8.48
C ASP A 185 2.46 15.45 8.06
N GLU A 186 2.55 15.20 6.75
CA GLU A 186 2.32 13.87 6.17
C GLU A 186 3.50 12.95 6.49
N SER A 187 3.18 11.71 6.90
CA SER A 187 4.23 10.75 7.28
C SER A 187 5.10 10.36 6.10
N SER A 188 6.36 10.00 6.37
CA SER A 188 7.21 9.41 5.34
C SER A 188 6.69 8.03 4.92
N LEU A 189 6.95 7.63 3.68
CA LEU A 189 6.63 6.28 3.19
C LEU A 189 7.23 5.19 4.09
N GLU A 190 8.45 5.38 4.56
CA GLU A 190 9.13 4.44 5.46
C GLU A 190 8.40 4.28 6.79
N SER A 191 7.89 5.36 7.37
CA SER A 191 7.09 5.31 8.60
C SER A 191 5.80 4.50 8.43
N VAL A 192 5.16 4.60 7.27
CA VAL A 192 3.96 3.80 6.96
C VAL A 192 4.32 2.33 6.82
N LEU A 193 5.37 2.02 6.07
CA LEU A 193 5.85 0.64 5.87
C LEU A 193 6.29 -0.01 7.20
N ASP A 194 6.97 0.75 8.07
CA ASP A 194 7.37 0.34 9.41
C ASP A 194 6.15 0.02 10.29
N ALA A 195 5.15 0.91 10.31
CA ALA A 195 3.91 0.69 11.05
C ALA A 195 3.18 -0.59 10.58
N MET A 196 3.08 -0.80 9.27
CA MET A 196 2.45 -2.00 8.70
C MET A 196 3.24 -3.27 9.02
N HIS A 197 4.57 -3.25 8.86
CA HIS A 197 5.43 -4.40 9.10
C HIS A 197 5.46 -4.80 10.57
N LYS A 198 5.59 -3.83 11.49
CA LYS A 198 5.48 -4.07 12.95
C LYS A 198 4.11 -4.58 13.36
N ALA A 199 3.05 -4.20 12.63
CA ALA A 199 1.72 -4.74 12.82
C ALA A 199 1.56 -6.19 12.30
N GLY A 200 2.59 -6.73 11.64
CA GLY A 200 2.67 -8.10 11.19
C GLY A 200 2.31 -8.31 9.72
N PHE A 201 2.07 -7.24 8.96
CA PHE A 201 1.65 -7.32 7.56
C PHE A 201 2.76 -7.82 6.63
N GLU A 202 2.36 -8.64 5.67
CA GLU A 202 3.17 -9.11 4.56
C GLU A 202 2.30 -9.11 3.29
N GLY A 203 2.85 -8.61 2.20
CA GLY A 203 2.13 -8.43 0.94
C GLY A 203 2.73 -7.32 0.10
N ASP A 204 1.92 -6.80 -0.81
CA ASP A 204 2.35 -5.84 -1.82
C ASP A 204 1.77 -4.46 -1.52
N PHE A 205 2.63 -3.46 -1.45
CA PHE A 205 2.28 -2.08 -1.21
C PHE A 205 2.41 -1.28 -2.50
N TYR A 206 1.32 -0.63 -2.91
CA TYR A 206 1.30 0.30 -4.04
C TYR A 206 1.51 1.72 -3.53
N PRO A 207 2.65 2.35 -3.85
CA PRO A 207 2.93 3.73 -3.43
C PRO A 207 1.94 4.72 -4.05
N PRO A 208 1.78 5.92 -3.47
CA PRO A 208 0.94 6.93 -4.09
C PRO A 208 1.52 7.31 -5.44
N VAL A 209 0.66 7.69 -6.39
CA VAL A 209 1.08 8.07 -7.75
C VAL A 209 2.11 9.20 -7.71
N THR A 210 1.95 10.15 -6.78
CA THR A 210 2.89 11.26 -6.56
C THR A 210 4.28 10.82 -6.10
N ALA A 211 4.46 9.59 -5.61
CA ALA A 211 5.78 9.07 -5.27
C ALA A 211 6.67 8.89 -6.51
N TRP A 212 6.09 8.88 -7.72
CA TRP A 212 6.84 8.79 -8.97
C TRP A 212 7.55 10.11 -9.31
N ASP A 213 7.08 11.23 -8.77
CA ASP A 213 7.62 12.56 -9.02
C ASP A 213 8.85 12.88 -8.14
N VAL A 214 9.21 11.97 -7.22
CA VAL A 214 10.30 12.14 -6.24
C VAL A 214 11.65 11.81 -6.90
N ALA A 215 12.07 12.68 -7.83
CA ALA A 215 13.27 12.46 -8.63
C ALA A 215 14.40 13.46 -8.32
N PRO A 216 15.67 13.04 -8.46
CA PRO A 216 16.14 11.66 -8.64
C PRO A 216 16.37 10.96 -7.28
N THR A 217 15.54 9.99 -6.92
CA THR A 217 15.67 9.24 -5.64
C THR A 217 15.96 7.76 -5.88
N GLY A 218 16.94 7.24 -5.13
CA GLY A 218 17.19 5.79 -5.05
C GLY A 218 16.15 5.14 -4.13
N VAL A 219 15.47 4.10 -4.61
CA VAL A 219 14.40 3.42 -3.87
C VAL A 219 14.64 1.92 -3.79
N PHE A 220 14.28 1.31 -2.66
CA PHE A 220 14.31 -0.14 -2.51
C PHE A 220 12.94 -0.75 -2.86
N ALA A 221 12.96 -1.95 -3.42
CA ALA A 221 11.75 -2.68 -3.84
C ALA A 221 11.06 -3.46 -2.71
N SER A 222 11.61 -3.45 -1.50
CA SER A 222 11.04 -4.18 -0.36
C SER A 222 11.40 -3.54 0.96
N TYR A 223 10.50 -3.67 1.93
CA TYR A 223 10.71 -3.34 3.33
C TYR A 223 10.70 -4.63 4.19
N PRO A 224 11.53 -4.76 5.24
CA PRO A 224 12.51 -3.79 5.75
C PRO A 224 13.62 -3.44 4.76
N PHE A 225 14.10 -2.20 4.81
CA PHE A 225 15.22 -1.77 3.98
C PHE A 225 16.54 -2.43 4.42
N PRO A 226 17.54 -2.54 3.53
CA PRO A 226 18.82 -3.14 3.90
C PRO A 226 19.56 -2.31 4.95
N GLU A 227 20.28 -2.98 5.86
CA GLU A 227 21.14 -2.38 6.90
C GLU A 227 22.22 -1.42 6.34
N SER A 228 22.54 -1.52 5.05
CA SER A 228 23.39 -0.51 4.39
C SER A 228 22.80 0.90 4.44
N LEU A 229 21.47 1.04 4.43
CA LEU A 229 20.81 2.34 4.54
C LEU A 229 21.04 2.97 5.91
N ASP A 230 20.96 2.17 6.99
CA ASP A 230 21.21 2.67 8.34
C ASP A 230 22.67 3.10 8.52
N ARG A 231 23.62 2.31 7.98
CA ARG A 231 25.05 2.70 7.93
C ARG A 231 25.28 3.99 7.14
N MET A 232 24.54 4.23 6.06
CA MET A 232 24.63 5.48 5.30
C MET A 232 24.12 6.68 6.12
N ARG A 233 23.09 6.49 6.96
CA ARG A 233 22.56 7.53 7.86
C ARG A 233 23.59 7.93 8.92
N GLU A 234 24.26 6.95 9.52
CA GLU A 234 25.31 7.16 10.52
C GLU A 234 26.50 7.94 9.95
N GLY A 235 26.91 7.63 8.71
CA GLY A 235 28.04 8.30 8.05
C GLY A 235 27.74 9.69 7.48
N SER A 236 26.49 10.15 7.50
CA SER A 236 26.07 11.49 7.06
C SER A 236 25.81 12.47 8.21
N SER A 237 26.05 12.06 9.46
CA SER A 237 25.91 12.90 10.66
C SER A 237 27.23 13.49 11.14
#